data_AF-A0A516Q4U2-F1
#
_entry.id   AF-A0A516Q4U2-F1
#
_cell.length_a   1.000
_cell.length_b   1.000
_cell.length_c   1.000
_cell.angle_alpha   90.00
_cell.angle_beta   90.00
_cell.angle_gamma   90.00
#
_symmetry.space_group_name_H-M   'P 1'
#
loop_
_entity.id
_entity.type
_entity.pdbx_description
1 polymer ?
#
loop_
_entity_poly.entity_id
_entity_poly.type
_entity_poly.pdbx_seq_one_letter_code
_entity_poly.pdbx_strand_id
1 'polypeptide(L)'
;MFTSKSSAERGQGTLEYVAIIAAAAVVAVAVILALTSQGGNLGGMAASAVCQVKSQGAGACDQPGSGESPGPDSWYCQLLGLGCSSGDGGSNKDNDDRPWYCDWFGIGCPKDDHDSSVDIPAGLDPDSEVVKTMLTTERGRQTLQWLADHHIPIVVDPNQQGAFWDGSKIVLGDGQESAATLVHEANHAKYSKEGRSADARTESRDDYVHGAIAEEVDGTVQEIQAAQEFREHGHEVDQQPGESAYTAAYDQAIKDGKSQAEAQSAGADAVSELFYNGSFVTSTTGESYPDYYGSYWDSVN
;
A
#
# COMPACT_ATOMS: atom_id res chain seq x y z
N MET A 1 31.89 -20.37 35.28
CA MET A 1 30.48 -20.71 34.99
C MET A 1 29.77 -19.43 34.61
N PHE A 2 29.68 -19.14 33.31
CA PHE A 2 28.90 -18.01 32.79
C PHE A 2 27.59 -18.58 32.27
N THR A 3 26.49 -18.21 32.91
CA THR A 3 25.12 -18.53 32.49
C THR A 3 24.66 -17.48 31.49
N SER A 4 24.51 -17.86 30.22
CA SER A 4 23.82 -17.04 29.22
C SER A 4 22.31 -17.11 29.48
N LYS A 5 21.66 -15.98 29.70
CA LYS A 5 20.21 -15.87 29.58
C LYS A 5 19.87 -15.40 28.17
N SER A 6 19.08 -16.20 27.47
CA SER A 6 18.40 -15.82 26.24
C SER A 6 17.35 -14.75 26.53
N SER A 7 17.29 -13.72 25.70
CA SER A 7 16.12 -12.86 25.57
C SER A 7 15.69 -12.90 24.11
N ALA A 8 14.78 -13.84 23.83
CA ALA A 8 13.78 -13.70 22.79
C ALA A 8 12.67 -12.77 23.33
N GLU A 9 11.89 -12.20 22.40
CA GLU A 9 10.66 -11.42 22.61
C GLU A 9 10.84 -9.94 23.03
N ARG A 10 10.69 -9.03 22.05
CA ARG A 10 9.88 -7.80 22.14
C ARG A 10 9.33 -7.42 20.77
N GLY A 11 8.17 -7.95 20.41
CA GLY A 11 7.21 -7.30 19.52
C GLY A 11 6.06 -6.81 20.39
N GLN A 12 6.13 -5.56 20.85
CA GLN A 12 5.07 -4.91 21.62
C GLN A 12 4.61 -3.70 20.80
N GLY A 13 3.58 -3.90 19.98
CA GLY A 13 2.85 -2.81 19.34
C GLY A 13 2.04 -2.05 20.39
N THR A 14 2.34 -0.76 20.52
CA THR A 14 1.64 0.26 21.32
C THR A 14 0.52 0.86 20.45
N LEU A 15 -0.76 1.00 20.84
CA LEU A 15 -1.45 1.58 22.02
C LEU A 15 -1.80 3.09 21.91
N GLU A 16 -2.93 3.38 21.25
CA GLU A 16 -3.85 4.53 21.48
C GLU A 16 -3.68 5.79 20.61
N TYR A 17 -4.83 6.39 20.21
CA TYR A 17 -5.08 7.82 19.85
C TYR A 17 -5.72 8.24 18.48
N VAL A 18 -6.56 7.42 17.83
CA VAL A 18 -7.47 7.95 16.77
C VAL A 18 -8.91 8.19 17.26
N ALA A 19 -9.28 7.73 18.47
CA ALA A 19 -10.62 7.95 19.02
C ALA A 19 -10.96 9.43 19.37
N ILE A 20 -9.97 10.34 19.44
CA ILE A 20 -10.23 11.74 19.82
C ILE A 20 -10.62 12.62 18.62
N ILE A 21 -10.16 12.31 17.41
CA ILE A 21 -10.53 13.12 16.23
C ILE A 21 -11.94 12.76 15.73
N ALA A 22 -12.36 11.50 15.89
CA ALA A 22 -13.73 11.08 15.60
C ALA A 22 -14.77 11.73 16.54
N ALA A 23 -14.45 11.96 17.82
CA ALA A 23 -15.40 12.53 18.78
C ALA A 23 -15.69 14.03 18.54
N ALA A 24 -14.73 14.81 18.06
CA ALA A 24 -14.93 16.23 17.78
C ALA A 24 -15.78 16.48 16.51
N ALA A 25 -15.62 15.62 15.49
CA ALA A 25 -16.43 15.69 14.28
C ALA A 25 -17.89 15.24 14.51
N VAL A 26 -18.10 14.20 15.34
CA VAL A 26 -19.44 13.67 15.66
C VAL A 26 -20.31 14.68 16.42
N VAL A 27 -19.72 15.50 17.31
CA VAL A 27 -20.48 16.53 18.06
C VAL A 27 -20.90 17.69 17.16
N ALA A 28 -20.09 18.08 16.17
CA ALA A 28 -20.45 19.11 15.20
C ALA A 28 -21.55 18.62 14.23
N VAL A 29 -21.51 17.35 13.82
CA VAL A 29 -22.51 16.75 12.93
C VAL A 29 -23.84 16.47 13.64
N ALA A 30 -23.83 16.08 14.92
CA ALA A 30 -25.06 15.90 15.70
C ALA A 30 -25.86 17.21 15.88
N VAL A 31 -25.18 18.36 15.98
CA VAL A 31 -25.83 19.68 16.04
C VAL A 31 -26.41 20.10 14.69
N ILE A 32 -25.80 19.67 13.58
CA ILE A 32 -26.28 19.96 12.22
C ILE A 32 -27.46 19.04 11.84
N LEU A 33 -27.41 17.75 12.19
CA LEU A 33 -28.47 16.79 11.92
C LEU A 33 -29.73 17.00 12.77
N ALA A 34 -29.59 17.56 13.98
CA ALA A 34 -30.73 17.98 14.79
C ALA A 34 -31.53 19.14 14.16
N LEU A 35 -30.98 19.81 13.12
CA LEU A 35 -31.61 20.96 12.46
C LEU A 35 -32.24 20.63 11.10
N THR A 36 -32.05 19.42 10.54
CA THR A 36 -32.42 19.14 9.14
C THR A 36 -33.37 17.96 8.92
N SER A 37 -34.07 17.46 9.94
CA SER A 37 -34.98 16.32 9.77
C SER A 37 -36.28 16.65 9.01
N GLN A 38 -36.32 16.40 7.69
CA GLN A 38 -37.56 16.11 6.93
C GLN A 38 -37.31 15.14 5.75
N GLY A 39 -37.87 13.91 5.89
CA GLY A 39 -38.39 12.96 4.86
C GLY A 39 -37.47 12.54 3.70
N GLY A 40 -37.30 11.28 3.31
CA GLY A 40 -38.08 10.04 3.47
C GLY A 40 -38.17 9.33 2.11
N ASN A 41 -37.64 8.09 1.99
CA ASN A 41 -38.16 6.94 1.21
C ASN A 41 -37.05 5.95 0.81
N LEU A 42 -37.22 4.71 1.29
CA LEU A 42 -36.52 3.49 0.92
C LEU A 42 -37.34 2.73 -0.12
N GLY A 43 -36.71 2.16 -1.16
CA GLY A 43 -37.39 1.22 -2.04
C GLY A 43 -36.64 0.75 -3.29
N GLY A 44 -35.74 -0.22 -3.11
CA GLY A 44 -35.53 -1.32 -4.07
C GLY A 44 -34.42 -1.18 -5.12
N MET A 45 -33.43 -2.09 -5.08
CA MET A 45 -33.21 -3.12 -6.11
C MET A 45 -32.00 -3.99 -5.76
N ALA A 46 -32.25 -5.26 -5.43
CA ALA A 46 -31.27 -6.34 -5.42
C ALA A 46 -31.79 -7.44 -6.35
N ALA A 47 -31.17 -7.62 -7.51
CA ALA A 47 -31.33 -8.80 -8.38
C ALA A 47 -30.34 -8.74 -9.56
N SER A 48 -29.15 -9.33 -9.39
CA SER A 48 -28.48 -10.13 -10.44
C SER A 48 -27.17 -10.72 -9.89
N ALA A 49 -27.27 -11.76 -9.06
CA ALA A 49 -26.14 -12.63 -8.71
C ALA A 49 -26.46 -14.06 -9.16
N VAL A 50 -26.06 -14.33 -10.41
CA VAL A 50 -25.35 -15.54 -10.87
C VAL A 50 -25.54 -16.82 -10.03
N CYS A 51 -26.56 -17.59 -10.40
CA CYS A 51 -26.47 -18.92 -11.01
C CYS A 51 -25.36 -19.94 -10.65
N GLN A 52 -24.68 -19.91 -9.49
CA GLN A 52 -23.77 -21.02 -9.17
C GLN A 52 -23.48 -21.33 -7.69
N VAL A 53 -24.52 -21.51 -6.89
CA VAL A 53 -24.40 -22.36 -5.68
C VAL A 53 -25.57 -23.34 -5.62
N LYS A 54 -25.27 -24.61 -5.91
CA LYS A 54 -26.08 -25.84 -5.78
C LYS A 54 -27.02 -26.22 -6.94
N SER A 55 -26.41 -26.71 -8.02
CA SER A 55 -26.96 -27.89 -8.70
C SER A 55 -26.80 -29.12 -7.79
N GLN A 56 -27.76 -29.36 -6.91
CA GLN A 56 -28.03 -30.71 -6.41
C GLN A 56 -29.17 -31.29 -7.25
N GLY A 57 -28.82 -32.14 -8.21
CA GLY A 57 -29.76 -33.06 -8.85
C GLY A 57 -29.95 -32.84 -10.34
N ALA A 58 -29.33 -33.75 -11.11
CA ALA A 58 -29.59 -34.09 -12.51
C ALA A 58 -29.09 -33.13 -13.62
N GLY A 59 -27.94 -33.47 -14.20
CA GLY A 59 -27.50 -33.01 -15.53
C GLY A 59 -25.98 -33.05 -15.68
N ALA A 60 -25.46 -33.92 -16.55
CA ALA A 60 -24.03 -34.13 -16.77
C ALA A 60 -23.37 -32.98 -17.55
N CYS A 61 -22.18 -32.55 -17.12
CA CYS A 61 -21.26 -31.74 -17.91
C CYS A 61 -20.24 -32.68 -18.59
N ASP A 62 -20.59 -33.19 -19.77
CA ASP A 62 -19.67 -33.75 -20.77
C ASP A 62 -19.12 -32.55 -21.58
N GLN A 63 -17.84 -32.33 -21.93
CA GLN A 63 -16.62 -33.13 -22.14
C GLN A 63 -15.39 -32.16 -22.11
N PRO A 64 -14.13 -32.66 -22.04
CA PRO A 64 -12.93 -31.87 -21.78
C PRO A 64 -12.41 -31.16 -23.04
N GLY A 65 -12.43 -29.83 -23.01
CA GLY A 65 -11.66 -28.96 -23.90
C GLY A 65 -10.30 -28.66 -23.29
N SER A 66 -9.26 -28.72 -24.12
CA SER A 66 -7.86 -28.42 -23.82
C SER A 66 -7.66 -27.23 -22.88
N GLY A 67 -6.85 -27.46 -21.84
CA GLY A 67 -6.44 -26.43 -20.89
C GLY A 67 -5.73 -25.27 -21.57
N GLU A 68 -6.42 -24.14 -21.63
CA GLU A 68 -5.77 -22.84 -21.47
C GLU A 68 -5.61 -22.66 -19.96
N SER A 69 -4.36 -22.58 -19.49
CA SER A 69 -4.08 -22.02 -18.17
C SER A 69 -4.73 -20.64 -18.14
N PRO A 70 -5.60 -20.31 -17.16
CA PRO A 70 -5.99 -18.92 -16.97
C PRO A 70 -4.69 -18.12 -16.83
N GLY A 71 -4.46 -17.22 -17.77
CA GLY A 71 -3.37 -16.25 -17.70
C GLY A 71 -3.52 -15.40 -16.44
N PRO A 72 -2.48 -14.65 -16.04
CA PRO A 72 -2.50 -13.91 -14.80
C PRO A 72 -3.43 -12.71 -14.94
N ASP A 73 -4.71 -12.91 -14.63
CA ASP A 73 -5.64 -11.84 -14.28
C ASP A 73 -5.22 -11.32 -12.88
N SER A 74 -4.00 -10.78 -12.77
CA SER A 74 -3.56 -10.14 -11.53
C SER A 74 -4.42 -8.89 -11.35
N TRP A 75 -5.24 -8.91 -10.31
CA TRP A 75 -6.12 -7.81 -9.95
C TRP A 75 -5.31 -6.52 -9.69
N TYR A 76 -4.08 -6.64 -9.16
CA TYR A 76 -3.16 -5.54 -8.87
C TYR A 76 -2.79 -4.76 -10.14
N CYS A 77 -2.43 -5.51 -11.19
CA CYS A 77 -2.18 -5.01 -12.53
C CYS A 77 -3.32 -4.16 -13.10
N GLN A 78 -4.56 -4.64 -12.95
CA GLN A 78 -5.74 -4.01 -13.54
C GLN A 78 -6.17 -2.74 -12.78
N LEU A 79 -5.98 -2.72 -11.47
CA LEU A 79 -6.39 -1.61 -10.61
C LEU A 79 -5.42 -0.42 -10.66
N LEU A 80 -4.11 -0.67 -10.74
CA LEU A 80 -3.11 0.40 -10.79
C LEU A 80 -2.99 1.07 -12.16
N GLY A 81 -3.73 0.60 -13.17
CA GLY A 81 -3.58 1.08 -14.54
C GLY A 81 -2.18 0.82 -15.12
N LEU A 82 -1.38 -0.04 -14.46
CA LEU A 82 -0.11 -0.52 -14.96
C LEU A 82 -0.45 -1.45 -16.12
N GLY A 83 -0.07 -1.07 -17.34
CA GLY A 83 -0.42 -1.81 -18.54
C GLY A 83 0.15 -3.22 -18.48
N CYS A 84 -0.66 -4.19 -18.02
CA CYS A 84 -0.29 -5.60 -18.01
C CYS A 84 -0.47 -6.14 -19.42
N SER A 85 0.51 -5.78 -20.25
CA SER A 85 0.58 -6.14 -21.64
C SER A 85 0.59 -7.65 -21.75
N SER A 86 -0.55 -8.21 -22.13
CA SER A 86 -0.70 -9.61 -22.47
C SER A 86 0.07 -9.88 -23.76
N GLY A 87 1.39 -10.07 -23.67
CA GLY A 87 2.18 -10.82 -24.65
C GLY A 87 2.00 -10.50 -26.14
N ASP A 88 1.57 -9.30 -26.54
CA ASP A 88 1.60 -8.91 -27.95
C ASP A 88 3.05 -8.58 -28.30
N GLY A 89 3.69 -9.52 -29.01
CA GLY A 89 5.10 -9.53 -29.42
C GLY A 89 5.52 -8.42 -30.39
N GLY A 90 5.19 -7.17 -30.07
CA GLY A 90 5.76 -5.97 -30.66
C GLY A 90 7.02 -5.59 -29.90
N SER A 91 8.17 -6.04 -30.39
CA SER A 91 9.48 -5.72 -29.86
C SER A 91 9.71 -4.20 -29.80
N ASN A 92 9.53 -3.61 -28.63
CA ASN A 92 10.24 -2.40 -28.25
C ASN A 92 11.15 -2.73 -27.06
N LYS A 93 12.20 -3.51 -27.35
CA LYS A 93 13.21 -3.96 -26.38
C LYS A 93 13.95 -2.80 -25.69
N ASP A 94 13.77 -1.57 -26.18
CA ASP A 94 14.47 -0.39 -25.68
C ASP A 94 13.84 0.19 -24.40
N ASN A 95 12.72 -0.37 -23.91
CA ASN A 95 12.13 -0.03 -22.61
C ASN A 95 12.36 -1.09 -21.52
N ASP A 96 12.84 -2.29 -21.87
CA ASP A 96 12.98 -3.40 -20.93
C ASP A 96 14.19 -3.23 -19.97
N ASP A 97 15.09 -2.29 -20.27
CA ASP A 97 16.29 -2.01 -19.47
C ASP A 97 16.14 -0.78 -18.56
N ARG A 98 14.97 -0.11 -18.54
CA ARG A 98 14.75 0.98 -17.58
C ARG A 98 14.57 0.38 -16.19
N PRO A 99 15.31 0.84 -15.18
CA PRO A 99 15.06 0.40 -13.82
C PRO A 99 13.59 0.59 -13.47
N TRP A 100 12.96 -0.47 -12.98
CA TRP A 100 11.52 -0.52 -12.71
C TRP A 100 11.02 0.57 -11.74
N TYR A 101 11.91 1.17 -10.94
CA TYR A 101 11.58 2.29 -10.07
C TYR A 101 11.34 3.62 -10.81
N CYS A 102 11.69 3.71 -12.09
CA CYS A 102 11.57 4.93 -12.86
C CYS A 102 10.12 5.37 -13.15
N ASP A 103 9.15 4.46 -13.01
CA ASP A 103 7.73 4.80 -13.14
C ASP A 103 7.09 5.14 -11.78
N TRP A 104 7.81 4.90 -10.68
CA TRP A 104 7.26 4.99 -9.32
C TRP A 104 6.88 6.40 -8.89
N PHE A 105 7.58 7.46 -9.32
CA PHE A 105 7.16 8.87 -9.07
C PHE A 105 6.65 9.58 -10.32
N GLY A 106 6.52 8.90 -11.45
CA GLY A 106 6.27 9.56 -12.75
C GLY A 106 7.41 10.50 -13.18
N ILE A 107 8.50 10.55 -12.41
CA ILE A 107 9.76 11.20 -12.74
C ILE A 107 10.52 10.15 -13.55
N GLY A 108 10.22 10.05 -14.85
CA GLY A 108 10.90 9.10 -15.72
C GLY A 108 12.41 9.13 -15.50
N CYS A 109 13.08 7.96 -15.57
CA CYS A 109 14.47 7.78 -15.13
C CYS A 109 15.32 9.05 -15.37
N PRO A 110 15.87 9.67 -14.31
CA PRO A 110 16.83 10.75 -14.48
C PRO A 110 17.93 10.28 -15.45
N LYS A 111 18.24 11.10 -16.45
CA LYS A 111 19.25 10.77 -17.46
C LYS A 111 20.63 11.06 -16.90
N ASP A 112 21.14 10.21 -16.02
CA ASP A 112 22.55 10.18 -15.57
C ASP A 112 23.20 11.56 -15.33
N ASP A 113 22.43 12.57 -14.93
CA ASP A 113 22.93 13.84 -14.45
C ASP A 113 23.10 13.72 -12.94
N HIS A 114 24.14 12.96 -12.56
CA HIS A 114 24.65 12.73 -11.21
C HIS A 114 25.06 14.02 -10.43
N ASP A 115 24.53 15.19 -10.78
CA ASP A 115 24.89 16.50 -10.21
C ASP A 115 23.72 17.24 -9.54
N SER A 116 22.56 16.63 -9.35
CA SER A 116 21.41 17.32 -8.74
C SER A 116 21.31 17.06 -7.24
N SER A 117 21.57 18.10 -6.45
CA SER A 117 21.21 18.18 -5.03
C SER A 117 19.75 17.74 -4.85
N VAL A 118 19.51 16.70 -4.06
CA VAL A 118 18.16 16.31 -3.63
C VAL A 118 17.66 17.31 -2.60
N ASP A 119 16.51 17.91 -2.85
CA ASP A 119 15.87 18.78 -1.87
C ASP A 119 15.27 17.93 -0.73
N ILE A 120 15.59 18.32 0.51
CA ILE A 120 15.05 17.65 1.69
C ILE A 120 13.71 18.30 2.07
N PRO A 121 12.61 17.55 2.20
CA PRO A 121 11.31 18.10 2.57
C PRO A 121 11.35 18.78 3.94
N ALA A 122 10.53 19.83 4.09
CA ALA A 122 10.50 20.62 5.32
C ALA A 122 10.18 19.76 6.55
N GLY A 123 10.91 20.00 7.64
CA GLY A 123 10.69 19.31 8.93
C GLY A 123 11.51 18.03 9.12
N LEU A 124 12.14 17.51 8.07
CA LEU A 124 13.13 16.45 8.19
C LEU A 124 14.54 17.04 8.34
N ASP A 125 15.29 16.57 9.34
CA ASP A 125 16.69 16.98 9.54
C ASP A 125 17.58 16.38 8.44
N PRO A 126 18.29 17.19 7.62
CA PRO A 126 19.19 16.70 6.58
C PRO A 126 20.29 15.77 7.10
N ASP A 127 20.67 15.88 8.39
CA ASP A 127 21.68 15.05 9.02
C ASP A 127 21.08 13.81 9.74
N SER A 128 19.76 13.60 9.66
CA SER A 128 19.10 12.42 10.23
C SER A 128 19.52 11.13 9.53
N GLU A 129 19.47 10.00 10.26
CA GLU A 129 19.74 8.68 9.68
C GLU A 129 18.70 8.30 8.62
N VAL A 130 17.46 8.79 8.74
CA VAL A 130 16.43 8.65 7.69
C VAL A 130 16.91 9.28 6.38
N VAL A 131 17.33 10.56 6.39
CA VAL A 131 17.81 11.24 5.17
C VAL A 131 19.05 10.57 4.62
N LYS A 132 20.04 10.27 5.47
CA LYS A 132 21.27 9.60 5.03
C LYS A 132 20.98 8.27 4.34
N THR A 133 20.06 7.48 4.90
CA THR A 133 19.65 6.19 4.32
C THR A 133 18.89 6.39 3.01
N MET A 134 17.94 7.32 2.95
CA MET A 134 17.20 7.63 1.72
C MET A 134 18.13 8.09 0.59
N LEU A 135 19.18 8.85 0.90
CA LEU A 135 20.12 9.35 -0.10
C LEU A 135 21.00 8.25 -0.72
N THR A 136 21.11 7.06 -0.12
CA THR A 136 21.96 5.99 -0.66
C THR A 136 21.33 5.27 -1.85
N THR A 137 20.00 5.28 -1.99
CA THR A 137 19.28 4.61 -3.07
C THR A 137 18.58 5.61 -3.98
N GLU A 138 18.34 5.21 -5.23
CA GLU A 138 17.61 6.07 -6.17
C GLU A 138 16.15 6.29 -5.76
N ARG A 139 15.48 5.24 -5.28
CA ARG A 139 14.12 5.34 -4.73
C ARG A 139 14.05 6.35 -3.59
N GLY A 140 14.96 6.27 -2.62
CA GLY A 140 14.96 7.18 -1.48
C GLY A 140 15.19 8.64 -1.91
N ARG A 141 16.12 8.89 -2.84
CA ARG A 141 16.32 10.22 -3.44
C ARG A 141 15.08 10.75 -4.14
N GLN A 142 14.42 9.93 -4.95
CA GLN A 142 13.20 10.33 -5.66
C GLN A 142 12.03 10.60 -4.69
N THR A 143 11.90 9.79 -3.63
CA THR A 143 10.90 10.04 -2.58
C THR A 143 11.12 11.38 -1.91
N LEU A 144 12.36 11.68 -1.50
CA LEU A 144 12.70 12.97 -0.89
C LEU A 144 12.38 14.13 -1.84
N GLN A 145 12.82 14.04 -3.09
CA GLN A 145 12.58 15.09 -4.08
C GLN A 145 11.09 15.29 -4.34
N TRP A 146 10.32 14.21 -4.52
CA TRP A 146 8.88 14.32 -4.78
C TRP A 146 8.14 14.96 -3.60
N LEU A 147 8.49 14.60 -2.36
CA LEU A 147 7.93 15.23 -1.15
C LEU A 147 8.28 16.71 -1.08
N ALA A 148 9.53 17.08 -1.41
CA ALA A 148 9.97 18.47 -1.44
C ALA A 148 9.24 19.29 -2.52
N ASP A 149 9.14 18.76 -3.75
CA ASP A 149 8.45 19.40 -4.88
C ASP A 149 6.96 19.65 -4.57
N HIS A 150 6.32 18.73 -3.86
CA HIS A 150 4.91 18.84 -3.45
C HIS A 150 4.72 19.58 -2.12
N HIS A 151 5.79 20.13 -1.56
CA HIS A 151 5.80 20.90 -0.31
C HIS A 151 5.15 20.13 0.85
N ILE A 152 5.44 18.83 0.94
CA ILE A 152 4.89 17.94 1.95
C ILE A 152 5.82 17.92 3.16
N PRO A 153 5.44 18.54 4.30
CA PRO A 153 6.28 18.54 5.46
C PRO A 153 6.25 17.17 6.16
N ILE A 154 7.37 16.84 6.79
CA ILE A 154 7.52 15.67 7.66
C ILE A 154 7.62 16.18 9.10
N VAL A 155 6.83 15.58 9.98
CA VAL A 155 6.85 15.87 11.41
C VAL A 155 7.25 14.61 12.16
N VAL A 156 8.41 14.64 12.81
CA VAL A 156 8.79 13.63 13.79
C VAL A 156 8.17 14.03 15.13
N ASP A 157 7.20 13.25 15.61
CA ASP A 157 6.51 13.50 16.88
C ASP A 157 6.61 12.28 17.81
N PRO A 158 7.51 12.29 18.81
CA PRO A 158 7.68 11.16 19.72
C PRO A 158 6.48 10.96 20.68
N ASN A 159 5.48 11.84 20.66
CA ASN A 159 4.23 11.64 21.41
C ASN A 159 3.14 10.98 20.57
N GLN A 160 3.37 10.81 19.27
CA GLN A 160 2.49 10.12 18.36
C GLN A 160 2.95 8.68 18.18
N GLN A 161 2.01 7.81 17.86
CA GLN A 161 2.28 6.42 17.56
C GLN A 161 1.96 6.12 16.11
N GLY A 162 2.72 5.20 15.53
CA GLY A 162 2.61 4.87 14.11
C GLY A 162 3.19 5.98 13.22
N ALA A 163 3.21 5.70 11.93
CA ALA A 163 3.43 6.69 10.89
C ALA A 163 2.11 6.85 10.12
N PHE A 164 1.84 8.06 9.63
CA PHE A 164 0.65 8.31 8.80
C PHE A 164 0.79 9.61 7.98
N TRP A 165 0.14 9.60 6.82
CA TRP A 165 -0.25 10.79 6.07
C TRP A 165 -1.61 11.34 6.55
N ASP A 166 -1.69 12.63 6.90
CA ASP A 166 -2.93 13.25 7.41
C ASP A 166 -3.75 14.03 6.36
N GLY A 167 -3.35 13.96 5.08
CA GLY A 167 -3.89 14.80 4.01
C GLY A 167 -3.09 16.09 3.76
N SER A 168 -2.17 16.45 4.65
CA SER A 168 -1.34 17.65 4.53
C SER A 168 0.13 17.47 4.87
N LYS A 169 0.45 16.58 5.82
CA LYS A 169 1.82 16.28 6.27
C LYS A 169 1.97 14.80 6.57
N ILE A 170 3.21 14.32 6.53
CA ILE A 170 3.57 13.00 7.05
C ILE A 170 3.98 13.16 8.52
N VAL A 171 3.43 12.32 9.38
CA VAL A 171 3.81 12.24 10.80
C VAL A 171 4.54 10.92 11.02
N LEU A 172 5.74 10.97 11.60
CA LEU A 172 6.50 9.81 12.05
C LEU A 172 6.48 9.81 13.58
N GLY A 173 5.78 8.85 14.17
CA GLY A 173 5.67 8.67 15.60
C GLY A 173 6.93 8.07 16.25
N ASP A 174 6.85 7.83 17.56
CA ASP A 174 7.94 7.21 18.32
C ASP A 174 8.33 5.84 17.75
N GLY A 175 9.62 5.66 17.48
CA GLY A 175 10.17 4.44 16.87
C GLY A 175 9.79 4.22 15.41
N GLN A 176 9.15 5.17 14.75
CA GLN A 176 8.73 5.08 13.33
C GLN A 176 9.61 5.92 12.39
N GLU A 177 10.73 6.45 12.90
CA GLU A 177 11.73 7.19 12.14
C GLU A 177 12.58 6.24 11.27
N SER A 178 11.91 5.55 10.34
CA SER A 178 12.51 4.60 9.39
C SER A 178 12.42 5.14 7.97
N ALA A 179 13.50 5.00 7.21
CA ALA A 179 13.53 5.37 5.80
C ALA A 179 12.51 4.57 4.96
N ALA A 180 12.33 3.27 5.26
CA ALA A 180 11.36 2.43 4.55
C ALA A 180 9.93 2.85 4.85
N THR A 181 9.62 3.16 6.11
CA THR A 181 8.31 3.66 6.54
C THR A 181 8.01 5.03 5.93
N LEU A 182 9.01 5.92 5.79
CA LEU A 182 8.81 7.18 5.07
C LEU A 182 8.43 6.95 3.59
N VAL A 183 8.97 5.91 2.93
CA VAL A 183 8.56 5.55 1.57
C VAL A 183 7.09 5.11 1.54
N HIS A 184 6.64 4.34 2.54
CA HIS A 184 5.23 3.97 2.69
C HIS A 184 4.33 5.20 2.80
N GLU A 185 4.63 6.13 3.72
CA GLU A 185 3.80 7.31 3.93
C GLU A 185 3.80 8.27 2.74
N ALA A 186 4.92 8.34 2.01
CA ALA A 186 4.99 9.07 0.76
C ALA A 186 4.05 8.49 -0.31
N ASN A 187 3.78 7.18 -0.29
CA ASN A 187 2.80 6.56 -1.18
C ASN A 187 1.39 7.11 -0.92
N HIS A 188 0.94 7.14 0.34
CA HIS A 188 -0.36 7.73 0.69
C HIS A 188 -0.47 9.20 0.27
N ALA A 189 0.58 9.95 0.55
CA ALA A 189 0.66 11.35 0.14
C ALA A 189 0.51 11.48 -1.39
N LYS A 190 1.17 10.61 -2.16
CA LYS A 190 1.09 10.59 -3.61
C LYS A 190 -0.30 10.22 -4.12
N TYR A 191 -0.91 9.14 -3.64
CA TYR A 191 -2.26 8.74 -4.01
C TYR A 191 -3.27 9.87 -3.75
N SER A 192 -3.14 10.53 -2.60
CA SER A 192 -3.97 11.67 -2.23
C SER A 192 -3.79 12.87 -3.17
N LYS A 193 -2.54 13.24 -3.50
CA LYS A 193 -2.24 14.37 -4.42
C LYS A 193 -2.65 14.10 -5.86
N GLU A 194 -2.59 12.85 -6.30
CA GLU A 194 -2.96 12.42 -7.65
C GLU A 194 -4.48 12.14 -7.80
N GLY A 195 -5.25 12.22 -6.71
CA GLY A 195 -6.68 11.92 -6.72
C GLY A 195 -6.98 10.44 -6.99
N ARG A 196 -6.08 9.55 -6.55
CA ARG A 196 -6.16 8.10 -6.73
C ARG A 196 -6.62 7.36 -5.47
N SER A 197 -6.58 8.02 -4.30
CA SER A 197 -7.11 7.43 -3.07
C SER A 197 -8.61 7.15 -3.19
N ALA A 198 -9.04 6.02 -2.65
CA ALA A 198 -10.44 5.63 -2.59
C ALA A 198 -11.28 6.65 -1.78
N ASP A 199 -12.48 6.97 -2.26
CA ASP A 199 -13.38 7.94 -1.61
C ASP A 199 -14.70 7.28 -1.19
N ALA A 200 -14.80 7.00 0.11
CA ALA A 200 -15.96 6.36 0.73
C ALA A 200 -17.29 7.11 0.52
N ARG A 201 -17.28 8.39 0.15
CA ARG A 201 -18.49 9.18 -0.07
C ARG A 201 -19.01 9.10 -1.50
N THR A 202 -18.16 8.70 -2.44
CA THR A 202 -18.51 8.68 -3.88
C THR A 202 -18.51 7.29 -4.48
N GLU A 203 -17.78 6.36 -3.87
CA GLU A 203 -17.63 4.99 -4.35
C GLU A 203 -18.60 4.02 -3.65
N SER A 204 -18.87 2.89 -4.31
CA SER A 204 -19.57 1.80 -3.65
C SER A 204 -18.72 1.24 -2.51
N ARG A 205 -19.36 0.57 -1.54
CA ARG A 205 -18.63 -0.02 -0.40
C ARG A 205 -17.52 -0.96 -0.85
N ASP A 206 -17.81 -1.82 -1.83
CA ASP A 206 -16.84 -2.80 -2.34
C ASP A 206 -15.70 -2.11 -3.10
N ASP A 207 -16.01 -1.12 -3.95
CA ASP A 207 -14.99 -0.36 -4.69
C ASP A 207 -14.07 0.41 -3.73
N TYR A 208 -14.64 1.06 -2.71
CA TYR A 208 -13.88 1.77 -1.69
C TYR A 208 -12.93 0.83 -0.93
N VAL A 209 -13.45 -0.30 -0.43
CA VAL A 209 -12.63 -1.25 0.33
C VAL A 209 -11.50 -1.81 -0.54
N HIS A 210 -11.79 -2.18 -1.79
CA HIS A 210 -10.78 -2.68 -2.70
C HIS A 210 -9.73 -1.61 -3.06
N GLY A 211 -10.17 -0.37 -3.33
CA GLY A 211 -9.27 0.75 -3.64
C GLY A 211 -8.37 1.10 -2.46
N ALA A 212 -8.92 1.15 -1.25
CA ALA A 212 -8.15 1.43 -0.04
C ALA A 212 -7.12 0.34 0.26
N ILE A 213 -7.49 -0.95 0.15
CA ILE A 213 -6.54 -2.05 0.34
C ILE A 213 -5.46 -2.03 -0.75
N ALA A 214 -5.79 -1.69 -1.98
CA ALA A 214 -4.78 -1.61 -3.04
C ALA A 214 -3.74 -0.51 -2.81
N GLU A 215 -4.16 0.63 -2.27
CA GLU A 215 -3.24 1.70 -1.84
C GLU A 215 -2.27 1.19 -0.76
N GLU A 216 -2.76 0.44 0.24
CA GLU A 216 -1.94 -0.20 1.29
C GLU A 216 -0.99 -1.27 0.74
N VAL A 217 -1.46 -2.10 -0.21
CA VAL A 217 -0.61 -3.09 -0.89
C VAL A 217 0.54 -2.39 -1.59
N ASP A 218 0.23 -1.32 -2.33
CA ASP A 218 1.22 -0.56 -3.09
C ASP A 218 2.27 0.07 -2.15
N GLY A 219 1.83 0.72 -1.07
CA GLY A 219 2.70 1.28 -0.03
C GLY A 219 3.58 0.22 0.64
N THR A 220 3.01 -0.93 0.99
CA THR A 220 3.74 -2.05 1.62
C THR A 220 4.77 -2.66 0.68
N VAL A 221 4.41 -2.87 -0.60
CA VAL A 221 5.35 -3.38 -1.61
C VAL A 221 6.54 -2.42 -1.76
N GLN A 222 6.31 -1.12 -1.76
CA GLN A 222 7.41 -0.16 -1.78
C GLN A 222 8.27 -0.16 -0.55
N GLU A 223 7.66 -0.25 0.62
CA GLU A 223 8.38 -0.31 1.88
C GLU A 223 9.31 -1.53 1.90
N ILE A 224 8.80 -2.70 1.47
CA ILE A 224 9.58 -3.93 1.30
C ILE A 224 10.77 -3.68 0.35
N GLN A 225 10.51 -3.17 -0.84
CA GLN A 225 11.53 -2.96 -1.85
C GLN A 225 12.58 -1.92 -1.41
N ALA A 226 12.16 -0.83 -0.79
CA ALA A 226 13.04 0.19 -0.23
C ALA A 226 13.94 -0.40 0.86
N ALA A 227 13.36 -1.18 1.78
CA ALA A 227 14.12 -1.84 2.84
C ALA A 227 15.16 -2.82 2.29
N GLN A 228 14.83 -3.56 1.22
CA GLN A 228 15.78 -4.43 0.51
C GLN A 228 16.94 -3.62 -0.08
N GLU A 229 16.64 -2.54 -0.80
CA GLU A 229 17.66 -1.66 -1.39
C GLU A 229 18.56 -1.02 -0.32
N PHE A 230 18.00 -0.58 0.82
CA PHE A 230 18.78 -0.03 1.93
C PHE A 230 19.72 -1.09 2.54
N ARG A 231 19.24 -2.33 2.73
CA ARG A 231 20.09 -3.44 3.18
C ARG A 231 21.22 -3.75 2.20
N GLU A 232 20.93 -3.73 0.90
CA GLU A 232 21.94 -3.91 -0.15
C GLU A 232 23.03 -2.83 -0.12
N HIS A 233 22.69 -1.62 0.36
CA HIS A 233 23.63 -0.51 0.57
C HIS A 233 24.26 -0.49 1.98
N GLY A 234 24.09 -1.55 2.77
CA GLY A 234 24.77 -1.74 4.05
C GLY A 234 24.08 -1.10 5.25
N HIS A 235 22.82 -0.67 5.11
CA HIS A 235 22.03 -0.18 6.24
C HIS A 235 21.39 -1.34 7.01
N GLU A 236 21.32 -1.22 8.33
CA GLU A 236 20.59 -2.16 9.20
C GLU A 236 19.10 -1.78 9.19
N VAL A 237 18.34 -2.37 8.27
CA VAL A 237 16.89 -2.21 8.19
C VAL A 237 16.22 -3.55 8.41
N ASP A 238 15.27 -3.61 9.34
CA ASP A 238 14.53 -4.83 9.67
C ASP A 238 13.73 -5.35 8.47
N GLN A 239 13.40 -6.64 8.51
CA GLN A 239 12.51 -7.25 7.54
C GLN A 239 11.11 -6.65 7.67
N GLN A 240 10.53 -6.23 6.55
CA GLN A 240 9.22 -5.57 6.55
C GLN A 240 8.07 -6.58 6.62
N PRO A 241 6.90 -6.18 7.15
CA PRO A 241 5.70 -7.02 7.10
C PRO A 241 5.41 -7.51 5.67
N GLY A 242 5.19 -8.81 5.51
CA GLY A 242 4.90 -9.41 4.19
C GLY A 242 6.12 -9.64 3.29
N GLU A 243 7.30 -9.14 3.64
CA GLU A 243 8.51 -9.28 2.81
C GLU A 243 8.83 -10.75 2.47
N SER A 244 8.63 -11.67 3.42
CA SER A 244 8.84 -13.11 3.17
C SER A 244 7.89 -13.65 2.10
N ALA A 245 6.63 -13.24 2.11
CA ALA A 245 5.62 -13.67 1.13
C ALA A 245 5.91 -13.05 -0.24
N TYR A 246 6.19 -11.74 -0.27
CA TYR A 246 6.60 -11.02 -1.48
C TYR A 246 7.80 -11.69 -2.14
N THR A 247 8.89 -11.90 -1.39
CA THR A 247 10.15 -12.45 -1.90
C THR A 247 9.97 -13.88 -2.40
N ALA A 248 9.23 -14.72 -1.67
CA ALA A 248 8.96 -16.09 -2.09
C ALA A 248 8.16 -16.16 -3.40
N ALA A 249 7.13 -15.34 -3.55
CA ALA A 249 6.32 -15.30 -4.77
C ALA A 249 7.10 -14.71 -5.96
N TYR A 250 7.87 -13.64 -5.72
CA TYR A 250 8.77 -13.05 -6.70
C TYR A 250 9.81 -14.07 -7.21
N ASP A 251 10.55 -14.70 -6.29
CA ASP A 251 11.60 -15.66 -6.62
C ASP A 251 11.03 -16.88 -7.37
N GLN A 252 9.85 -17.34 -6.97
CA GLN A 252 9.17 -18.45 -7.64
C GLN A 252 8.78 -18.08 -9.08
N ALA A 253 8.26 -16.87 -9.31
CA ALA A 253 7.95 -16.39 -10.65
C ALA A 253 9.21 -16.28 -11.54
N ILE A 254 10.31 -15.73 -11.02
CA ILE A 254 11.60 -15.68 -11.73
C ILE A 254 12.09 -17.08 -12.10
N LYS A 255 12.02 -18.02 -11.14
CA LYS A 255 12.40 -19.41 -11.35
C LYS A 255 11.55 -20.11 -12.43
N ASP A 256 10.29 -19.74 -12.54
CA ASP A 256 9.36 -20.24 -13.56
C ASP A 256 9.55 -19.54 -14.93
N GLY A 257 10.55 -18.68 -15.05
CA GLY A 257 10.91 -18.00 -16.31
C GLY A 257 10.01 -16.80 -16.62
N LYS A 258 9.33 -16.25 -15.62
CA LYS A 258 8.55 -15.02 -15.76
C LYS A 258 9.45 -13.80 -15.91
N SER A 259 8.92 -12.76 -16.56
CA SER A 259 9.58 -11.45 -16.60
C SER A 259 9.67 -10.82 -15.21
N GLN A 260 10.54 -9.83 -15.05
CA GLN A 260 10.67 -9.08 -13.80
C GLN A 260 9.35 -8.41 -13.39
N ALA A 261 8.62 -7.83 -14.35
CA ALA A 261 7.31 -7.21 -14.10
C ALA A 261 6.27 -8.22 -13.62
N GLU A 262 6.20 -9.40 -14.24
CA GLU A 262 5.33 -10.49 -13.78
C GLU A 262 5.71 -11.00 -12.39
N ALA A 263 7.01 -11.06 -12.07
CA ALA A 263 7.47 -11.46 -10.74
C ALA A 263 7.14 -10.41 -9.66
N GLN A 264 7.22 -9.12 -9.98
CA GLN A 264 6.76 -8.03 -9.09
C GLN A 264 5.26 -8.13 -8.85
N SER A 265 4.48 -8.37 -9.91
CA SER A 265 3.04 -8.60 -9.81
C SER A 265 2.72 -9.78 -8.88
N ALA A 266 3.44 -10.90 -9.02
CA ALA A 266 3.27 -12.05 -8.14
C ALA A 266 3.62 -11.73 -6.67
N GLY A 267 4.67 -10.94 -6.44
CA GLY A 267 5.01 -10.45 -5.11
C GLY A 267 3.91 -9.56 -4.51
N ALA A 268 3.38 -8.61 -5.28
CA ALA A 268 2.29 -7.73 -4.85
C ALA A 268 0.99 -8.49 -4.59
N ASP A 269 0.66 -9.48 -5.42
CA ASP A 269 -0.49 -10.37 -5.19
C ASP A 269 -0.34 -11.14 -3.87
N ALA A 270 0.85 -11.65 -3.56
CA ALA A 270 1.11 -12.33 -2.29
C ALA A 270 0.97 -11.38 -1.08
N VAL A 271 1.36 -10.11 -1.21
CA VAL A 271 1.14 -9.09 -0.17
C VAL A 271 -0.36 -8.80 -0.01
N SER A 272 -1.09 -8.68 -1.11
CA SER A 272 -2.54 -8.45 -1.09
C SER A 272 -3.33 -9.56 -0.39
N GLU A 273 -2.96 -10.81 -0.63
CA GLU A 273 -3.57 -11.93 0.07
C GLU A 273 -3.47 -11.78 1.59
N LEU A 274 -2.36 -11.23 2.12
CA LEU A 274 -2.18 -10.99 3.56
C LEU A 274 -3.14 -9.94 4.12
N PHE A 275 -3.49 -8.91 3.33
CA PHE A 275 -4.50 -7.92 3.70
C PHE A 275 -5.90 -8.54 3.75
N TYR A 276 -6.29 -9.27 2.70
CA TYR A 276 -7.64 -9.83 2.59
C TYR A 276 -7.90 -11.00 3.54
N ASN A 277 -6.88 -11.80 3.85
CA ASN A 277 -7.03 -12.95 4.74
C ASN A 277 -6.91 -12.59 6.24
N GLY A 278 -6.66 -11.32 6.56
CA GLY A 278 -6.52 -10.83 7.94
C GLY A 278 -5.20 -11.17 8.62
N SER A 279 -4.18 -11.61 7.86
CA SER A 279 -2.81 -11.74 8.39
C SER A 279 -2.22 -10.38 8.73
N PHE A 280 -2.57 -9.36 7.94
CA PHE A 280 -2.39 -7.97 8.33
C PHE A 280 -3.65 -7.45 9.00
N VAL A 281 -3.42 -6.79 10.13
CA VAL A 281 -4.45 -6.12 10.91
C VAL A 281 -4.00 -4.70 11.19
N THR A 282 -4.96 -3.80 11.38
CA THR A 282 -4.64 -2.43 11.77
C THR A 282 -3.92 -2.44 13.11
N SER A 283 -2.89 -1.59 13.24
CA SER A 283 -2.13 -1.48 14.49
C SER A 283 -2.98 -0.94 15.65
N THR A 284 -4.01 -0.15 15.35
CA THR A 284 -4.82 0.53 16.37
C THR A 284 -6.07 -0.24 16.80
N THR A 285 -6.79 -0.89 15.88
CA THR A 285 -8.04 -1.60 16.21
C THR A 285 -7.87 -3.11 16.23
N GLY A 286 -6.81 -3.64 15.61
CA GLY A 286 -6.59 -5.08 15.47
C GLY A 286 -7.61 -5.74 14.54
N GLU A 287 -8.37 -4.95 13.79
CA GLU A 287 -9.33 -5.42 12.80
C GLU A 287 -8.61 -5.79 11.51
N SER A 288 -9.21 -6.70 10.74
CA SER A 288 -8.78 -6.92 9.36
C SER A 288 -8.98 -5.63 8.56
N TYR A 289 -8.14 -5.38 7.55
CA TYR A 289 -8.29 -4.21 6.70
C TYR A 289 -9.65 -4.15 5.97
N PRO A 290 -10.20 -5.27 5.44
CA PRO A 290 -11.56 -5.27 4.88
C PRO A 290 -12.64 -4.83 5.89
N ASP A 291 -12.56 -5.28 7.14
CA ASP A 291 -13.53 -4.91 8.18
C ASP A 291 -13.35 -3.44 8.60
N TYR A 292 -12.10 -2.99 8.74
CA TYR A 292 -11.76 -1.63 9.12
C TYR A 292 -12.29 -0.62 8.09
N TYR A 293 -11.93 -0.78 6.81
CA TYR A 293 -12.40 0.12 5.76
C TYR A 293 -13.90 -0.03 5.52
N GLY A 294 -14.43 -1.25 5.58
CA GLY A 294 -15.87 -1.48 5.47
C GLY A 294 -16.66 -0.72 6.55
N SER A 295 -16.19 -0.78 7.80
CA SER A 295 -16.79 -0.08 8.93
C SER A 295 -16.69 1.44 8.79
N TYR A 296 -15.58 1.96 8.24
CA TYR A 296 -15.45 3.38 7.94
C TYR A 296 -16.46 3.81 6.87
N TRP A 297 -16.59 3.06 5.77
CA TRP A 297 -17.57 3.34 4.72
C TRP A 297 -19.00 3.37 5.29
N ASP A 298 -19.34 2.38 6.11
CA ASP A 298 -20.66 2.27 6.77
C ASP A 298 -20.91 3.43 7.75
N SER A 299 -19.87 4.12 8.24
CA SER A 299 -20.00 5.24 9.17
C SER A 299 -20.30 6.59 8.50
N VAL A 300 -20.04 6.70 7.19
CA VAL A 300 -20.18 7.95 6.42
C VAL A 300 -21.31 7.89 5.37
N ASN A 301 -22.04 6.77 5.28
CA ASN A 301 -23.18 6.54 4.39
C ASN A 301 -24.41 6.03 5.17
#